data_AF-A0A1U7EYZ1-F1
#
_entry.id   AF-A0A1U7EYZ1-F1
#
_cell.length_a   1.000
_cell.length_b   1.000
_cell.length_c   1.000
_cell.angle_alpha   90.00
_cell.angle_beta   90.00
_cell.angle_gamma   90.00
#
_symmetry.space_group_name_H-M   'P 1'
#
loop_
_entity.id
_entity.type
_entity.pdbx_description
1 polymer ?
#
loop_
_entity_poly.entity_id
_entity_poly.type
_entity_poly.pdbx_seq_one_letter_code
_entity_poly.pdbx_strand_id
1 'polypeptide(L)'
;MLNPVRVDAIIDLTYGALIALSVVLIATFEPAAVGVAFGIGVFASYVVHVVWKMARFDPSWMTQAVEESVSETVGKQVEEVQDQVEKQVGDVQDQVEETVSETVEKQVEETVGETVEKQVEEAQAQVQETVEETVEETVEETVGETVEEVQEQVEAVDERVDRRPREEDIEEIVEESVDEETEQS
;
A
#
# COMPACT_ATOMS: atom_id res chain seq x y z
N MET A 1 -62.35 6.87 3.57
CA MET A 1 -61.69 7.35 4.81
C MET A 1 -62.72 8.15 5.59
N LEU A 2 -63.25 7.62 6.69
CA LEU A 2 -64.16 8.39 7.54
C LEU A 2 -63.32 9.33 8.41
N ASN A 3 -63.63 10.62 8.39
CA ASN A 3 -62.89 11.62 9.15
C ASN A 3 -62.99 11.29 10.66
N PRO A 4 -61.87 11.20 11.42
CA PRO A 4 -61.86 10.83 12.84
C PRO A 4 -62.87 11.63 13.67
N VAL A 5 -63.01 12.92 13.38
CA VAL A 5 -63.94 13.82 14.06
C VAL A 5 -65.41 13.43 13.83
N ARG A 6 -65.74 12.89 12.65
CA ARG A 6 -67.10 12.43 12.33
C ARG A 6 -67.41 11.09 13.01
N VAL A 7 -66.40 10.24 13.15
CA VAL A 7 -66.54 8.95 13.84
C VAL A 7 -66.80 9.18 15.32
N ASP A 8 -66.02 10.05 15.97
CA ASP A 8 -66.21 10.41 17.38
C ASP A 8 -67.62 11.01 17.60
N ALA A 9 -68.06 11.95 16.75
CA ALA A 9 -69.40 12.55 16.87
C ALA A 9 -70.55 11.55 16.69
N ILE A 10 -70.43 10.58 15.77
CA ILE A 10 -71.46 9.55 15.55
C ILE A 10 -71.54 8.59 16.75
N ILE A 11 -70.39 8.26 17.34
CA ILE A 11 -70.31 7.34 18.48
C ILE A 11 -70.88 7.99 19.74
N ASP A 12 -70.56 9.25 20.00
CA ASP A 12 -71.13 10.02 21.11
C ASP A 12 -72.65 10.16 20.98
N LEU A 13 -73.14 10.44 19.76
CA LEU A 13 -74.58 10.48 19.48
C LEU A 13 -75.25 9.11 19.72
N THR A 14 -74.58 8.02 19.33
CA THR A 14 -75.09 6.66 19.50
C THR A 14 -75.16 6.27 20.99
N TYR A 15 -74.13 6.58 21.78
CA TYR A 15 -74.16 6.38 23.23
C TYR A 15 -75.25 7.21 23.90
N GLY A 16 -75.40 8.48 23.52
CA GLY A 16 -76.47 9.33 24.03
C GLY A 16 -77.86 8.77 23.74
N ALA A 17 -78.08 8.28 22.51
CA ALA A 17 -79.33 7.65 22.11
C ALA A 17 -79.60 6.33 22.88
N LEU A 18 -78.57 5.50 23.06
CA LEU A 18 -78.67 4.25 23.83
C LEU A 18 -79.00 4.52 25.30
N ILE A 19 -78.39 5.54 25.93
CA ILE A 19 -78.68 5.92 27.31
C ILE A 19 -80.12 6.42 27.43
N ALA A 20 -80.57 7.29 26.53
CA ALA A 20 -81.96 7.78 26.53
C ALA A 20 -82.96 6.63 26.38
N LEU A 21 -82.68 5.69 25.47
CA LEU A 21 -83.47 4.47 25.28
C LEU A 21 -83.49 3.61 26.56
N SER A 22 -82.35 3.42 27.22
CA SER A 22 -82.26 2.69 28.48
C SER A 22 -83.11 3.34 29.59
N VAL A 23 -83.09 4.66 29.73
CA VAL A 23 -83.89 5.39 30.73
C VAL A 23 -85.39 5.19 30.48
N VAL A 24 -85.83 5.28 29.22
CA VAL A 24 -87.24 5.06 28.86
C VAL A 24 -87.67 3.62 29.15
N LEU A 25 -86.86 2.63 28.79
CA LEU A 25 -87.16 1.22 29.05
C LEU A 25 -87.26 0.90 30.55
N ILE A 26 -86.41 1.51 31.38
CA ILE A 26 -86.47 1.36 32.84
C ILE A 26 -87.75 1.98 33.41
N ALA A 27 -88.21 3.10 32.86
CA ALA A 27 -89.40 3.81 33.35
C ALA A 27 -90.73 3.11 33.00
N THR A 28 -90.78 2.25 31.97
CA THR A 28 -92.04 1.69 31.45
C THR A 28 -92.22 0.19 31.61
N PHE A 29 -91.17 -0.60 31.89
CA PHE A 29 -91.24 -2.08 31.92
C PHE A 29 -91.09 -2.69 33.33
N GLU A 30 -91.63 -3.90 33.52
CA GLU A 30 -91.58 -4.65 34.78
C GLU A 30 -90.16 -5.16 35.13
N PRO A 31 -89.84 -5.40 36.43
CA PRO A 31 -88.48 -5.70 36.89
C PRO A 31 -87.81 -6.92 36.22
N ALA A 32 -88.60 -7.91 35.79
CA ALA A 32 -88.09 -9.08 35.08
C ALA A 32 -87.62 -8.76 33.65
N ALA A 33 -88.26 -7.81 32.97
CA ALA A 33 -87.89 -7.35 31.64
C ALA A 33 -86.66 -6.42 31.67
N VAL A 34 -86.43 -5.74 32.79
CA VAL A 34 -85.26 -4.85 33.00
C VAL A 34 -83.94 -5.62 32.90
N GLY A 35 -83.87 -6.86 33.39
CA GLY A 35 -82.65 -7.68 33.30
C GLY A 35 -82.25 -8.04 31.86
N VAL A 36 -83.24 -8.30 30.99
CA VAL A 36 -83.01 -8.56 29.56
C VAL A 36 -82.58 -7.29 28.84
N ALA A 37 -83.22 -6.16 29.14
CA ALA A 37 -82.85 -4.85 28.59
C ALA A 37 -81.42 -4.44 29.00
N PHE A 38 -81.02 -4.74 30.24
CA PHE A 38 -79.66 -4.52 30.71
C PHE A 38 -78.64 -5.36 29.93
N GLY A 39 -78.91 -6.65 29.72
CA GLY A 39 -78.04 -7.53 28.92
C GLY A 39 -77.85 -7.04 27.47
N ILE A 40 -78.93 -6.58 26.83
CA ILE A 40 -78.88 -6.00 25.48
C ILE A 40 -78.09 -4.68 25.48
N GLY A 41 -78.25 -3.84 26.51
CA GLY A 41 -77.52 -2.57 26.64
C GLY A 41 -76.01 -2.78 26.79
N VAL A 42 -75.59 -3.72 27.64
CA VAL A 42 -74.17 -4.09 27.81
C VAL A 42 -73.59 -4.61 26.49
N PHE A 43 -74.33 -5.45 25.77
CA PHE A 43 -73.91 -5.96 24.46
C PHE A 43 -73.77 -4.85 23.42
N ALA A 44 -74.74 -3.94 23.34
CA ALA A 44 -74.69 -2.79 22.44
C ALA A 44 -73.50 -1.88 22.76
N SER A 45 -73.25 -1.61 24.05
CA SER A 45 -72.08 -0.85 24.50
C SER A 45 -70.77 -1.51 24.09
N TYR A 46 -70.67 -2.84 24.20
CA TYR A 46 -69.48 -3.59 23.76
C TYR A 46 -69.27 -3.47 22.25
N VAL A 47 -70.32 -3.62 21.44
CA VAL A 47 -70.23 -3.48 19.98
C VAL A 47 -69.79 -2.07 19.59
N VAL A 48 -70.39 -1.03 20.18
CA VAL A 48 -70.00 0.36 19.92
C VAL A 48 -68.54 0.59 20.35
N HIS A 49 -68.12 0.05 21.49
CA HIS A 49 -66.73 0.16 21.96
C HIS A 49 -65.74 -0.53 21.02
N VAL A 50 -66.07 -1.72 20.50
CA VAL A 50 -65.24 -2.45 19.53
C VAL A 50 -65.13 -1.70 18.21
N VAL A 51 -66.24 -1.13 17.71
CA VAL A 51 -66.23 -0.32 16.49
C VAL A 51 -65.45 0.97 16.68
N TRP A 52 -65.62 1.67 17.82
CA TRP A 52 -64.79 2.82 18.19
C TRP A 52 -63.31 2.46 18.22
N LYS A 53 -62.97 1.32 18.85
CA LYS A 53 -61.60 0.82 18.91
C LYS A 53 -61.06 0.55 17.50
N MET A 54 -61.79 -0.20 16.67
CA MET A 54 -61.38 -0.49 15.29
C MET A 54 -61.25 0.77 14.42
N ALA A 55 -62.07 1.81 14.65
CA ALA A 55 -61.99 3.05 13.90
C ALA A 55 -60.90 4.01 14.41
N ARG A 56 -60.55 3.96 15.70
CA ARG A 56 -59.46 4.74 16.28
C ARG A 56 -58.09 4.13 16.01
N PHE A 57 -57.99 2.81 15.90
CA PHE A 57 -56.83 2.11 15.38
C PHE A 57 -56.83 2.10 13.84
N ASP A 58 -57.00 3.26 13.19
CA ASP A 58 -56.85 3.38 11.74
C ASP A 58 -55.40 2.97 11.38
N PRO A 59 -55.16 1.88 10.62
CA PRO A 59 -53.80 1.36 10.40
C PRO A 59 -52.85 2.39 9.78
N SER A 60 -53.42 3.35 9.04
CA SER A 60 -52.69 4.36 8.28
C SER A 60 -51.87 5.33 9.13
N TRP A 61 -52.35 5.78 10.30
CA TRP A 61 -51.62 6.77 11.11
C TRP A 61 -50.44 6.14 11.88
N MET A 62 -50.59 4.89 12.35
CA MET A 62 -49.48 4.16 12.95
C MET A 62 -48.45 3.73 11.91
N THR A 63 -48.88 3.32 10.71
CA THR A 63 -47.92 3.01 9.64
C THR A 63 -47.19 4.26 9.18
N GLN A 64 -47.86 5.40 9.03
CA GLN A 64 -47.20 6.65 8.65
C GLN A 64 -46.22 7.14 9.72
N ALA A 65 -46.62 7.13 11.01
CA ALA A 65 -45.74 7.56 12.08
C ALA A 65 -44.52 6.63 12.24
N VAL A 66 -44.70 5.32 12.06
CA VAL A 66 -43.60 4.34 12.08
C VAL A 66 -42.74 4.48 10.82
N GLU A 67 -43.34 4.64 9.65
CA GLU A 67 -42.62 4.83 8.38
C GLU A 67 -41.79 6.10 8.41
N GLU A 68 -42.32 7.21 8.93
CA GLU A 68 -41.60 8.46 9.11
C GLU A 68 -40.47 8.31 10.13
N SER A 69 -40.73 7.71 11.29
CA SER A 69 -39.71 7.49 12.32
C SER A 69 -38.60 6.54 11.83
N VAL A 70 -38.94 5.48 11.12
CA VAL A 70 -37.99 4.52 10.55
C VAL A 70 -37.24 5.16 9.39
N SER A 71 -37.91 5.86 8.48
CA SER A 71 -37.27 6.54 7.36
C SER A 71 -36.26 7.57 7.84
N GLU A 72 -36.61 8.37 8.85
CA GLU A 72 -35.71 9.36 9.42
C GLU A 72 -34.54 8.71 10.19
N THR A 73 -34.82 7.68 11.00
CA THR A 73 -33.78 6.99 11.78
C THR A 73 -32.82 6.22 10.89
N VAL A 74 -33.35 5.44 9.94
CA VAL A 74 -32.56 4.66 8.99
C VAL A 74 -31.84 5.59 8.02
N GLY A 75 -32.46 6.66 7.55
CA GLY A 75 -31.82 7.66 6.70
C GLY A 75 -30.57 8.24 7.36
N LYS A 76 -30.69 8.71 8.61
CA LYS A 76 -29.56 9.23 9.39
C LYS A 76 -28.49 8.18 9.67
N GLN A 77 -28.89 6.96 10.02
CA GLN A 77 -27.95 5.86 10.27
C GLN A 77 -27.18 5.47 9.01
N VAL A 78 -27.85 5.45 7.84
CA VAL A 78 -27.20 5.14 6.56
C VAL A 78 -26.21 6.23 6.18
N GLU A 79 -26.57 7.50 6.36
CA GLU A 79 -25.67 8.64 6.10
C GLU A 79 -24.42 8.58 7.02
N GLU A 80 -24.61 8.32 8.32
CA GLU A 80 -23.50 8.15 9.26
C GLU A 80 -22.60 6.95 8.91
N VAL A 81 -23.19 5.82 8.52
CA VAL A 81 -22.43 4.65 8.08
C VAL A 81 -21.68 4.93 6.78
N GLN A 82 -22.29 5.67 5.84
CA GLN A 82 -21.64 6.04 4.59
C GLN A 82 -20.40 6.91 4.87
N ASP A 83 -20.52 7.92 5.72
CA ASP A 83 -19.39 8.77 6.11
C ASP A 83 -18.29 7.98 6.82
N GLN A 84 -18.64 7.06 7.72
CA GLN A 84 -17.67 6.19 8.38
C GLN A 84 -16.95 5.26 7.41
N VAL A 85 -17.67 4.70 6.44
CA VAL A 85 -17.09 3.83 5.41
C VAL A 85 -16.18 4.64 4.49
N GLU A 86 -16.59 5.82 4.05
CA GLU A 86 -15.76 6.68 3.19
C GLU A 86 -14.45 7.08 3.88
N LYS A 87 -14.53 7.42 5.18
CA LYS A 87 -13.34 7.70 5.98
C LYS A 87 -12.43 6.48 6.16
N GLN A 88 -13.00 5.32 6.51
CA GLN A 88 -12.20 4.10 6.65
C GLN A 88 -11.53 3.69 5.34
N VAL A 89 -12.23 3.83 4.21
CA VAL A 89 -11.66 3.54 2.89
C VAL A 89 -10.52 4.51 2.57
N GLY A 90 -10.68 5.80 2.89
CA GLY A 90 -9.61 6.79 2.78
C GLY A 90 -8.38 6.42 3.63
N ASP A 91 -8.58 6.15 4.92
CA ASP A 91 -7.49 5.77 5.84
C ASP A 91 -6.75 4.50 5.38
N VAL A 92 -7.49 3.49 4.87
CA VAL A 92 -6.90 2.27 4.32
C VAL A 92 -6.13 2.54 3.03
N GLN A 93 -6.64 3.42 2.16
CA GLN A 93 -5.94 3.78 0.93
C GLN A 93 -4.61 4.48 1.24
N ASP A 94 -4.60 5.42 2.19
CA ASP A 94 -3.39 6.12 2.62
C ASP A 94 -2.38 5.15 3.23
N GLN A 95 -2.84 4.23 4.10
CA GLN A 95 -1.98 3.21 4.70
C GLN A 95 -1.36 2.27 3.66
N VAL A 96 -2.15 1.87 2.65
CA VAL A 96 -1.65 1.02 1.56
C VAL A 96 -0.64 1.78 0.72
N GLU A 97 -0.89 3.04 0.38
CA GLU A 97 0.03 3.87 -0.40
C GLU A 97 1.37 4.04 0.32
N GLU A 98 1.35 4.37 1.61
CA GLU A 98 2.56 4.50 2.44
C GLU A 98 3.31 3.16 2.55
N THR A 99 2.60 2.06 2.86
CA THR A 99 3.23 0.75 3.04
C THR A 99 3.86 0.24 1.74
N VAL A 100 3.18 0.43 0.61
CA VAL A 100 3.70 0.03 -0.71
C VAL A 100 4.87 0.91 -1.10
N SER A 101 4.79 2.23 -0.91
CA SER A 101 5.91 3.14 -1.23
C SER A 101 7.14 2.78 -0.42
N GLU A 102 7.04 2.63 0.90
CA GLU A 102 8.18 2.30 1.74
C GLU A 102 8.74 0.90 1.46
N THR A 103 7.87 -0.10 1.24
CA THR A 103 8.33 -1.47 1.00
C THR A 103 9.03 -1.58 -0.35
N VAL A 104 8.50 -0.93 -1.38
CA VAL A 104 9.08 -0.95 -2.72
C VAL A 104 10.39 -0.16 -2.74
N GLU A 105 10.44 1.03 -2.13
CA GLU A 105 11.69 1.80 -2.05
C GLU A 105 12.78 1.01 -1.33
N LYS A 106 12.48 0.43 -0.16
CA LYS A 106 13.46 -0.38 0.59
C LYS A 106 13.90 -1.62 -0.19
N GLN A 107 12.98 -2.35 -0.81
CA GLN A 107 13.36 -3.53 -1.60
C GLN A 107 14.22 -3.16 -2.80
N VAL A 108 13.90 -2.06 -3.49
CA VAL A 108 14.68 -1.61 -4.64
C VAL A 108 16.06 -1.16 -4.19
N GLU A 109 16.16 -0.36 -3.12
CA GLU A 109 17.44 0.12 -2.61
C GLU A 109 18.33 -1.03 -2.12
N GLU A 110 17.79 -1.97 -1.35
CA GLU A 110 18.55 -3.12 -0.85
C GLU A 110 18.91 -4.08 -1.99
N THR A 111 17.92 -4.54 -2.77
CA THR A 111 18.18 -5.60 -3.76
C THR A 111 18.94 -5.08 -4.98
N VAL A 112 18.50 -3.95 -5.55
CA VAL A 112 19.13 -3.39 -6.76
C VAL A 112 20.41 -2.67 -6.39
N GLY A 113 20.43 -1.90 -5.29
CA GLY A 113 21.62 -1.21 -4.82
C GLY A 113 22.75 -2.20 -4.51
N GLU A 114 22.52 -3.21 -3.67
CA GLU A 114 23.57 -4.18 -3.33
C GLU A 114 24.00 -5.04 -4.54
N THR A 115 23.06 -5.44 -5.40
CA THR A 115 23.41 -6.23 -6.59
C THR A 115 24.26 -5.41 -7.56
N VAL A 116 23.91 -4.15 -7.80
CA VAL A 116 24.68 -3.26 -8.68
C VAL A 116 26.05 -2.96 -8.07
N GLU A 117 26.11 -2.66 -6.77
CA GLU A 117 27.37 -2.38 -6.09
C GLU A 117 28.32 -3.59 -6.16
N LYS A 118 27.82 -4.79 -5.87
CA LYS A 118 28.59 -6.02 -5.99
C LYS A 118 29.05 -6.31 -7.41
N GLN A 119 28.18 -6.13 -8.41
CA GLN A 119 28.57 -6.30 -9.82
C GLN A 119 29.64 -5.31 -10.25
N VAL A 120 29.57 -4.06 -9.77
CA VAL A 120 30.57 -3.03 -10.06
C VAL A 120 31.90 -3.38 -9.37
N GLU A 121 31.87 -3.86 -8.12
CA GLU A 121 33.07 -4.32 -7.41
C GLU A 121 33.73 -5.51 -8.11
N GLU A 122 32.95 -6.53 -8.49
CA GLU A 122 33.45 -7.70 -9.23
C GLU A 122 34.03 -7.30 -10.59
N ALA A 123 33.36 -6.40 -11.32
CA ALA A 123 33.87 -5.88 -12.59
C ALA A 123 35.17 -5.08 -12.41
N GLN A 124 35.26 -4.26 -11.37
CA GLN A 124 36.47 -3.50 -11.07
C GLN A 124 37.63 -4.42 -10.72
N ALA A 125 37.39 -5.47 -9.92
CA ALA A 125 38.39 -6.47 -9.58
C ALA A 125 38.90 -7.22 -10.82
N GLN A 126 38.00 -7.66 -11.70
CA GLN A 126 38.39 -8.31 -12.96
C GLN A 126 39.21 -7.39 -13.87
N VAL A 127 38.82 -6.12 -13.97
CA VAL A 127 39.58 -5.12 -14.73
C VAL A 127 40.96 -4.92 -14.12
N GLN A 128 41.06 -4.83 -12.79
CA GLN A 128 42.34 -4.67 -12.11
C GLN A 128 43.26 -5.86 -12.34
N GLU A 129 42.76 -7.09 -12.17
CA GLU A 129 43.51 -8.32 -12.43
C GLU A 129 43.96 -8.40 -13.89
N THR A 130 43.07 -8.15 -14.85
CA THR A 130 43.40 -8.18 -16.29
C THR A 130 44.47 -7.14 -16.63
N VAL A 131 44.38 -5.93 -16.07
CA VAL A 131 45.36 -4.87 -16.31
C VAL A 131 46.70 -5.22 -15.66
N GLU A 132 46.70 -5.76 -14.44
CA GLU A 132 47.91 -6.14 -13.73
C GLU A 132 48.64 -7.26 -14.48
N GLU A 133 47.93 -8.31 -14.88
CA GLU A 133 48.49 -9.44 -15.65
C GLU A 133 49.00 -9.00 -17.03
N THR A 134 48.20 -8.22 -17.77
CA THR A 134 48.61 -7.73 -19.10
C THR A 134 49.84 -6.80 -19.02
N VAL A 135 49.88 -5.92 -18.02
CA VAL A 135 51.01 -4.99 -17.83
C VAL A 135 52.24 -5.74 -17.36
N GLU A 136 52.12 -6.68 -16.43
CA GLU A 136 53.24 -7.50 -15.96
C GLU A 136 53.83 -8.31 -17.11
N GLU A 137 53.01 -9.04 -17.87
CA GLU A 137 53.48 -9.85 -19.01
C GLU A 137 54.13 -8.98 -20.08
N THR A 138 53.49 -7.86 -20.46
CA THR A 138 54.04 -6.95 -21.48
C THR A 138 55.36 -6.32 -21.01
N VAL A 139 55.45 -5.90 -19.74
CA VAL A 139 56.67 -5.30 -19.19
C VAL A 139 57.77 -6.35 -19.08
N GLU A 140 57.47 -7.56 -18.62
CA GLU A 140 58.44 -8.62 -18.47
C GLU A 140 59.00 -9.07 -19.83
N GLU A 141 58.15 -9.22 -20.85
CA GLU A 141 58.58 -9.53 -22.21
C GLU A 141 59.43 -8.40 -22.81
N THR A 142 58.92 -7.16 -22.78
CA THR A 142 59.60 -6.03 -23.43
C THR A 142 60.91 -5.66 -22.73
N VAL A 143 60.92 -5.65 -21.39
CA VAL A 143 62.12 -5.34 -20.60
C VAL A 143 63.09 -6.52 -20.63
N GLY A 144 62.59 -7.76 -20.59
CA GLY A 144 63.40 -8.97 -20.72
C GLY A 144 64.19 -8.98 -22.04
N GLU A 145 63.50 -8.82 -23.18
CA GLU A 145 64.16 -8.74 -24.50
C GLU A 145 65.15 -7.58 -24.57
N THR A 146 64.79 -6.39 -24.07
CA THR A 146 65.68 -5.23 -24.08
C THR A 146 66.93 -5.47 -23.21
N VAL A 147 66.78 -6.11 -22.06
CA VAL A 147 67.91 -6.41 -21.16
C VAL A 147 68.81 -7.48 -21.75
N GLU A 148 68.27 -8.52 -22.37
CA GLU A 148 69.06 -9.54 -23.09
C GLU A 148 69.85 -8.91 -24.25
N GLU A 149 69.21 -8.06 -25.07
CA GLU A 149 69.88 -7.35 -26.17
C GLU A 149 70.99 -6.42 -25.65
N VAL A 150 70.75 -5.72 -24.54
CA VAL A 150 71.79 -4.89 -23.89
C VAL A 150 72.92 -5.75 -23.36
N GLN A 151 72.64 -6.92 -22.78
CA GLN A 151 73.65 -7.82 -22.23
C GLN A 151 74.55 -8.39 -23.34
N GLU A 152 73.98 -8.82 -24.48
CA GLU A 152 74.75 -9.21 -25.66
C GLU A 152 75.63 -8.07 -26.18
N GLN A 153 75.10 -6.84 -26.24
CA GLN A 153 75.90 -5.68 -26.65
C GLN A 153 77.04 -5.38 -25.66
N VAL A 154 76.81 -5.55 -24.36
CA VAL A 154 77.85 -5.37 -23.33
C VAL A 154 78.93 -6.43 -23.45
N GLU A 155 78.58 -7.71 -23.64
CA GLU A 155 79.56 -8.79 -23.87
C GLU A 155 80.38 -8.54 -25.14
N ALA A 156 79.74 -8.11 -26.24
CA ALA A 156 80.44 -7.75 -27.46
C ALA A 156 81.39 -6.55 -27.27
N VAL A 157 81.04 -5.61 -26.40
CA VAL A 157 81.92 -4.49 -26.01
C VAL A 157 83.07 -4.99 -25.14
N ASP A 158 82.82 -5.88 -24.18
CA ASP A 158 83.84 -6.45 -23.29
C ASP A 158 84.89 -7.24 -24.07
N GLU A 159 84.47 -8.11 -25.00
CA GLU A 159 85.38 -8.85 -25.88
C GLU A 159 86.22 -7.91 -26.77
N ARG A 160 85.65 -6.76 -27.16
CA ARG A 160 86.37 -5.72 -27.92
C ARG A 160 87.38 -4.96 -27.04
N VAL A 161 87.11 -4.81 -25.75
CA VAL A 161 88.01 -4.20 -24.78
C VAL A 161 89.17 -5.15 -24.46
N ASP A 162 88.91 -6.44 -24.28
CA ASP A 162 89.96 -7.44 -24.01
C ASP A 162 90.93 -7.62 -25.18
N ARG A 163 90.48 -7.42 -26.43
CA ARG A 163 91.36 -7.41 -27.62
C ARG A 163 92.15 -6.11 -27.80
N ARG A 164 91.94 -5.11 -26.94
CA ARG A 164 92.70 -3.86 -27.04
C ARG A 164 94.11 -4.13 -26.48
N PRO A 165 95.18 -3.87 -27.26
CA PRO A 165 96.55 -4.10 -26.79
C PRO A 165 96.80 -3.28 -25.51
N ARG A 166 97.46 -3.89 -24.53
CA ARG A 166 97.75 -3.21 -23.25
C ARG A 166 98.80 -2.13 -23.51
N GLU A 167 98.83 -1.08 -22.69
CA GLU A 167 99.82 0.01 -22.83
C GLU A 167 101.25 -0.53 -22.94
N GLU A 168 101.57 -1.60 -22.20
CA GLU A 168 102.87 -2.27 -22.21
C GLU A 168 103.18 -2.93 -23.58
N ASP A 169 102.21 -3.56 -24.24
CA ASP A 169 102.38 -4.16 -25.58
C ASP A 169 102.52 -3.07 -26.66
N ILE A 170 101.86 -1.92 -26.46
CA ILE A 170 101.97 -0.78 -27.36
C ILE A 170 103.35 -0.13 -27.21
N GLU A 171 103.89 -0.02 -25.99
CA GLU A 171 105.25 0.47 -25.76
C GLU A 171 106.29 -0.45 -26.42
N GLU A 172 106.14 -1.77 -26.33
CA GLU A 172 107.05 -2.73 -26.98
C GLU A 172 107.03 -2.63 -28.51
N ILE A 173 105.85 -2.52 -29.13
CA ILE A 173 105.75 -2.35 -30.60
C ILE A 173 106.32 -1.01 -31.05
N VAL A 174 106.14 0.05 -30.24
CA VAL A 174 106.72 1.38 -30.52
C VAL A 174 108.24 1.36 -30.37
N GLU A 175 108.80 0.67 -29.38
CA GLU A 175 110.25 0.50 -29.25
C GLU A 175 110.83 -0.34 -30.40
N GLU A 176 110.20 -1.47 -30.78
CA GLU A 176 110.65 -2.30 -31.91
C GLU A 176 110.63 -1.54 -33.24
N SER A 177 109.59 -0.74 -33.50
CA SER A 177 109.51 0.07 -34.72
C SER A 177 110.49 1.25 -34.73
N VAL A 178 110.84 1.79 -33.57
CA VAL A 178 111.89 2.82 -33.44
C VAL A 178 113.29 2.21 -33.64
N ASP A 179 113.52 0.99 -33.15
CA ASP A 179 114.78 0.27 -33.35
C ASP A 179 114.96 -0.18 -34.82
N GLU A 180 113.91 -0.69 -35.48
CA GLU A 180 113.94 -1.05 -36.91
C GLU A 180 114.19 0.16 -37.85
N GLU A 181 113.74 1.36 -37.48
CA GLU A 181 114.07 2.59 -38.24
C GLU A 181 115.53 3.03 -38.03
N THR A 182 116.15 2.72 -36.89
CA THR A 182 117.56 3.07 -36.64
C THR A 182 118.56 2.09 -37.26
N GLU A 183 118.19 0.84 -37.51
CA GLU A 183 119.04 -0.14 -38.20
C GLU A 183 119.03 -0.03 -39.74
N GLN A 184 118.14 0.79 -40.32
CA GLN A 184 118.07 1.06 -41.76
C GLN A 184 118.72 2.39 -42.21
N SER A 185 119.43 3.11 -41.31
CA SER A 185 120.18 4.35 -41.64
C SER A 185 121.69 4.22 -41.54
#